data_AF-A0A2E1L496-F1
#
_entry.id   AF-A0A2E1L496-F1
#
_cell.length_a   1.000
_cell.length_b   1.000
_cell.length_c   1.000
_cell.angle_alpha   90.00
_cell.angle_beta   90.00
_cell.angle_gamma   90.00
#
_symmetry.space_group_name_H-M   'P 1'
#
loop_
_entity.id
_entity.type
_entity.pdbx_description
1 polymer ?
#
loop_
_entity_poly.entity_id
_entity_poly.type
_entity_poly.pdbx_seq_one_letter_code
_entity_poly.pdbx_strand_id
1 'polypeptide(L)'
;MEYYNYIKALHLIFVITWFAGLFYIPRLFIYHIEANAKPQTEKEILINQFKIMTKRLWLIITWPSAILATGFAIFLFVLNPGLINFEWMKVKLVFVFI
;
A
#
# COMPACT_ATOMS: atom_id res chain seq x y z
N MET A 1 -16.84 -13.97 -18.42
CA MET A 1 -16.39 -12.61 -18.78
C MET A 1 -16.70 -11.59 -17.69
N GLU A 2 -17.86 -11.61 -17.04
CA GLU A 2 -18.20 -10.60 -16.01
C GLU A 2 -17.35 -10.70 -14.73
N TYR A 3 -17.16 -11.90 -14.17
CA TYR A 3 -16.39 -12.08 -12.93
C TYR A 3 -14.95 -11.56 -13.00
N TYR A 4 -14.30 -11.65 -14.18
CA TYR A 4 -12.94 -11.16 -14.39
C TYR A 4 -12.83 -9.64 -14.18
N ASN A 5 -13.82 -8.89 -14.67
CA ASN A 5 -13.83 -7.42 -14.52
C ASN A 5 -14.10 -7.01 -13.07
N TYR A 6 -14.96 -7.74 -12.35
CA TYR A 6 -15.17 -7.50 -10.91
C TYR A 6 -13.90 -7.75 -10.09
N ILE A 7 -13.20 -8.86 -10.34
CA ILE A 7 -11.92 -9.16 -9.67
C ILE A 7 -10.87 -8.10 -10.02
N LYS A 8 -10.81 -7.66 -11.27
CA LYS A 8 -9.92 -6.59 -11.72
C LYS A 8 -10.22 -5.26 -11.03
N ALA A 9 -11.50 -4.92 -10.86
CA ALA A 9 -11.90 -3.74 -10.13
C ALA A 9 -11.53 -3.82 -8.64
N LEU A 10 -11.77 -4.96 -7.99
CA LEU A 10 -11.35 -5.18 -6.59
C LEU A 10 -9.84 -5.05 -6.43
N HIS A 11 -9.05 -5.69 -7.30
CA HIS A 11 -7.60 -5.52 -7.32
C HIS A 11 -7.20 -4.05 -7.41
N LEU A 12 -7.79 -3.29 -8.33
CA LEU A 12 -7.49 -1.88 -8.50
C LEU A 12 -7.84 -1.05 -7.26
N ILE A 13 -8.97 -1.33 -6.60
CA ILE A 13 -9.36 -0.67 -5.36
C ILE A 13 -8.29 -0.91 -4.28
N PHE A 14 -7.85 -2.16 -4.07
CA PHE A 14 -6.81 -2.47 -3.08
C PHE A 14 -5.45 -1.84 -3.42
N VAL A 15 -5.10 -1.74 -4.71
CA VAL A 15 -3.89 -1.02 -5.13
C VAL A 15 -4.00 0.46 -4.80
N ILE A 16 -5.15 1.10 -5.04
CA ILE A 16 -5.37 2.51 -4.72
C ILE A 16 -5.34 2.75 -3.21
N THR A 17 -5.98 1.89 -2.40
CA THR A 17 -5.95 2.03 -0.93
C THR A 17 -4.54 1.84 -0.38
N TRP A 18 -3.77 0.92 -0.96
CA TRP A 18 -2.36 0.73 -0.62
C TRP A 18 -1.52 1.97 -0.96
N PHE A 19 -1.66 2.51 -2.17
CA PHE A 19 -0.98 3.73 -2.59
C PHE A 19 -1.34 4.93 -1.71
N ALA A 20 -2.60 5.10 -1.34
CA ALA A 20 -3.03 6.15 -0.43
C ALA A 20 -2.33 6.05 0.94
N GLY A 21 -2.17 4.82 1.47
CA GLY A 21 -1.41 4.56 2.69
C GLY A 21 0.06 4.96 2.55
N LEU A 22 0.72 4.58 1.45
CA LEU A 22 2.12 4.93 1.18
C LEU A 22 2.34 6.44 1.08
N PHE A 23 1.44 7.17 0.41
CA PHE A 23 1.55 8.64 0.29
C PHE A 23 1.27 9.38 1.60
N TYR A 24 0.54 8.78 2.55
CA TYR A 24 0.24 9.40 3.83
C TYR A 24 1.43 9.33 4.83
N ILE A 25 2.34 8.38 4.64
CA ILE A 25 3.50 8.15 5.51
C ILE A 25 4.52 9.32 5.48
N PRO A 26 4.97 9.84 4.32
CA PRO A 26 5.85 11.01 4.25
C PRO A 26 5.31 12.21 5.03
N ARG A 27 3.99 12.42 4.99
CA ARG A 27 3.32 13.49 5.72
C ARG A 27 3.48 13.33 7.23
N LEU A 28 3.33 12.10 7.74
CA LEU A 28 3.58 11.80 9.15
C LEU A 28 5.05 11.98 9.54
N PHE A 29 5.99 11.70 8.64
CA PHE A 29 7.41 11.96 8.88
C PHE A 29 7.72 13.46 9.02
N ILE A 30 7.09 14.31 8.21
CA ILE A 30 7.24 15.78 8.34
C ILE A 30 6.74 16.25 9.71
N TYR A 31 5.55 15.81 10.15
CA TYR A 31 5.03 16.14 11.49
C TYR A 31 5.92 15.62 12.62
N HIS A 32 6.61 14.49 12.42
CA HIS A 32 7.57 13.96 13.37
C HIS A 32 8.84 14.82 13.47
N ILE A 33 9.30 15.42 12.36
CA ILE A 33 10.44 16.34 12.33
C ILE A 33 10.06 17.67 12.99
N GLU A 34 8.88 18.22 12.69
CA GLU A 34 8.37 19.44 13.31
C GLU A 34 8.17 19.29 14.83
N ALA A 35 7.61 18.16 15.29
CA ALA A 35 7.47 17.88 16.72
C ALA A 35 8.82 17.69 17.44
N ASN A 36 9.86 17.25 16.72
CA ASN A 36 11.21 17.11 17.26
C ASN A 36 11.86 18.47 17.60
N ALA A 37 11.43 19.55 16.95
CA ALA A 37 11.92 20.92 17.14
C ALA A 37 11.22 21.67 18.29
N LYS A 38 10.20 21.07 18.92
CA LYS A 38 9.45 21.65 20.04
C LYS A 38 10.07 21.31 21.41
N PRO A 39 9.73 22.07 22.48
CA PRO A 39 10.20 21.84 23.85
C PRO A 39 9.94 20.41 24.36
N GLN A 40 10.83 19.93 25.22
CA GLN A 40 10.98 18.53 25.65
C GLN A 40 9.68 17.84 26.09
N THR A 41 8.82 18.55 26.81
CA THR A 41 7.60 18.01 27.41
C THR A 41 6.48 17.73 26.40
N GLU A 42 6.34 18.56 25.35
CA GLU A 42 5.34 18.36 24.29
C GLU A 42 5.83 17.37 23.23
N LYS A 43 7.15 17.31 23.02
CA LYS A 43 7.82 16.46 22.05
C LYS A 43 7.54 14.97 22.30
N GLU A 44 7.67 14.48 23.53
CA GLU A 44 7.44 13.06 23.84
C GLU A 44 5.99 12.62 23.62
N ILE A 45 5.03 13.50 23.96
CA ILE A 45 3.60 13.22 23.81
C ILE A 45 3.22 13.16 22.32
N LEU A 46 3.60 14.17 21.53
CA LEU A 46 3.31 14.20 20.09
C LEU A 46 4.00 13.05 19.34
N ILE A 47 5.27 12.76 19.67
CA ILE A 47 6.02 11.68 19.02
C ILE A 47 5.39 10.32 19.31
N ASN A 48 5.00 10.04 20.56
CA ASN A 48 4.32 8.79 20.89
C ASN A 48 2.98 8.65 20.16
N GLN A 49 2.21 9.74 20.05
CA GLN A 49 0.95 9.74 19.32
C GLN A 49 1.14 9.50 17.82
N PHE A 50 2.11 10.17 17.18
CA PHE A 50 2.43 9.95 15.77
C PHE A 50 2.94 8.53 15.52
N LYS A 51 3.74 7.96 16.42
CA LYS A 51 4.23 6.58 16.30
C LYS A 51 3.08 5.57 16.32
N ILE A 52 2.06 5.81 17.16
CA ILE A 52 0.84 5.00 17.19
C ILE A 52 0.04 5.17 15.89
N MET A 53 -0.11 6.41 15.40
CA MET A 53 -0.82 6.69 14.14
C MET A 53 -0.13 6.02 12.94
N THR A 54 1.20 6.12 12.81
CA THR A 54 1.96 5.43 11.75
C THR A 54 1.81 3.92 11.86
N LYS A 55 1.91 3.36 13.08
CA LYS A 55 1.80 1.91 13.28
C LYS A 55 0.42 1.39 12.92
N ARG A 56 -0.65 2.11 13.28
CA ARG A 56 -2.03 1.77 12.92
C ARG A 56 -2.24 1.87 11.41
N LEU A 57 -1.81 2.96 10.77
CA LEU A 57 -1.91 3.12 9.32
C LEU A 57 -1.17 1.99 8.58
N TRP A 58 0.05 1.66 9.02
CA TRP A 58 0.86 0.62 8.38
C TRP A 58 0.22 -0.76 8.54
N LEU A 59 -0.10 -1.17 9.77
CA LEU A 59 -0.58 -2.52 10.05
C LEU A 59 -2.05 -2.75 9.68
N ILE A 60 -2.90 -1.72 9.74
CA ILE A 60 -4.36 -1.88 9.53
C ILE A 60 -4.76 -1.57 8.09
N ILE A 61 -4.09 -0.62 7.43
CA ILE A 61 -4.49 -0.19 6.08
C ILE A 61 -3.49 -0.69 5.05
N THR A 62 -2.24 -0.27 5.19
CA THR A 62 -1.23 -0.40 4.14
C THR A 62 -0.84 -1.86 3.92
N TRP A 63 -0.51 -2.58 4.99
CA TRP A 63 -0.08 -3.97 4.94
C TRP A 63 -1.16 -4.96 4.45
N PRO A 64 -2.38 -4.98 5.02
CA PRO A 64 -3.42 -5.88 4.53
C PRO A 64 -3.90 -5.52 3.13
N SER A 65 -3.95 -4.23 2.76
CA SER A 65 -4.28 -3.83 1.39
C SER A 65 -3.23 -4.33 0.40
N ALA A 66 -1.94 -4.27 0.73
CA ALA A 66 -0.86 -4.79 -0.12
C ALA A 66 -1.00 -6.30 -0.33
N ILE A 67 -1.23 -7.05 0.74
CA ILE A 67 -1.40 -8.52 0.67
C ILE A 67 -2.61 -8.87 -0.20
N LEU A 68 -3.75 -8.21 0.01
CA LEU A 68 -4.96 -8.44 -0.77
C LEU A 68 -4.76 -8.05 -2.23
N ALA A 69 -4.15 -6.89 -2.51
CA ALA A 69 -3.83 -6.44 -3.86
C ALA A 69 -2.98 -7.48 -4.60
N THR A 70 -1.89 -7.96 -4.00
CA THR A 70 -1.02 -8.98 -4.58
C THR A 70 -1.76 -10.32 -4.77
N GLY A 71 -2.59 -10.73 -3.80
CA GLY A 71 -3.42 -11.93 -3.91
C GLY A 71 -4.38 -11.87 -5.10
N PHE A 72 -5.10 -10.76 -5.28
CA PHE A 72 -5.97 -10.57 -6.44
C PHE A 72 -5.18 -10.47 -7.76
N ALA A 73 -3.95 -9.94 -7.74
CA ALA A 73 -3.07 -9.92 -8.92
C ALA A 73 -2.72 -11.34 -9.38
N ILE A 74 -2.31 -12.21 -8.45
CA ILE A 74 -2.00 -13.61 -8.72
C ILE A 74 -3.27 -14.35 -9.20
N PHE A 75 -4.41 -14.08 -8.59
CA PHE A 75 -5.68 -14.70 -8.99
C PHE A 75 -6.09 -14.32 -10.43
N LEU A 76 -5.92 -13.05 -10.82
CA LEU A 76 -6.15 -12.60 -12.20
C LEU A 76 -5.18 -13.22 -13.20
N PHE A 77 -3.94 -13.46 -12.78
CA PHE A 77 -2.93 -14.09 -13.60
C PHE A 77 -3.25 -15.57 -13.88
N VAL A 78 -3.69 -16.32 -12.86
CA VAL A 78 -4.13 -17.72 -13.02
C VAL A 78 -5.37 -17.83 -13.91
N LEU A 79 -6.31 -16.89 -13.82
CA LEU A 79 -7.53 -16.89 -14.63
C LEU A 79 -7.29 -16.55 -16.11
N ASN A 80 -6.19 -15.90 -16.44
CA ASN A 80 -5.86 -15.56 -17.82
C ASN A 80 -4.35 -15.69 -18.09
N PRO A 81 -3.85 -16.93 -18.25
CA PRO A 81 -2.43 -17.19 -18.49
C PRO A 81 -1.92 -16.60 -19.82
N GLY A 82 -2.81 -16.22 -20.74
CA GLY A 82 -2.46 -15.50 -21.97
C GLY A 82 -1.91 -14.09 -21.73
N LEU A 83 -2.03 -13.55 -20.50
CA LEU A 83 -1.45 -12.26 -20.12
C LEU A 83 0.09 -12.27 -20.19
N ILE A 84 0.74 -13.42 -20.03
CA ILE A 84 2.21 -13.58 -20.14
C ILE A 84 2.74 -13.20 -21.53
N ASN A 85 1.91 -13.35 -22.56
CA ASN A 85 2.31 -13.06 -23.93
C ASN A 85 2.48 -11.55 -24.18
N PHE A 86 1.96 -10.69 -23.30
CA PHE A 86 2.16 -9.25 -23.41
C PHE A 86 3.48 -8.81 -22.76
N GLU A 87 4.30 -8.09 -23.51
CA GLU A 87 5.59 -7.55 -23.07
C GLU A 87 5.48 -6.73 -21.77
N TRP A 88 4.43 -5.91 -21.61
CA TRP A 88 4.21 -5.10 -20.39
C TRP A 88 3.93 -5.94 -19.14
N MET A 89 3.37 -7.15 -19.29
CA MET A 89 3.09 -8.04 -18.16
C MET A 89 4.37 -8.70 -17.65
N LYS A 90 5.30 -9.04 -18.55
CA LYS A 90 6.63 -9.55 -18.20
C LYS A 90 7.41 -8.52 -17.38
N VAL A 91 7.41 -7.26 -17.82
CA VAL A 91 8.05 -6.15 -17.09
C VAL A 91 7.43 -5.96 -15.70
N LYS A 92 6.09 -6.02 -15.60
CA LYS A 92 5.40 -5.95 -14.29
C LYS A 92 5.80 -7.08 -13.35
N LEU A 93 5.87 -8.32 -13.84
CA LEU A 93 6.22 -9.47 -12.99
C LEU A 93 7.66 -9.40 -12.50
N VAL A 94 8.60 -8.93 -13.33
CA VAL A 94 9.98 -8.69 -12.91
C VAL A 94 10.02 -7.65 -11.80
N PHE A 95 9.30 -6.53 -11.93
CA PHE A 95 9.24 -5.49 -10.90
C PHE A 95 8.56 -5.90 -9.60
N VAL A 96 7.68 -6.90 -9.64
CA VAL A 96 7.03 -7.44 -8.43
C VAL A 96 7.94 -8.46 -7.73
N PHE A 97 8.82 -9.14 -8.47
CA PHE A 97 9.72 -10.16 -7.93
C PHE A 97 11.09 -9.62 -7.49
N ILE A 98 11.56 -8.53 -8.12
CA ILE A 98 12.80 -7.81 -7.76
C ILE A 98 12.54 -6.87 -6.56
#